data_AF-A0A1V6C692-F1
#
_entry.id   AF-A0A1V6C692-F1
#
_cell.length_a   1.000
_cell.length_b   1.000
_cell.length_c   1.000
_cell.angle_alpha   90.00
_cell.angle_beta   90.00
_cell.angle_gamma   90.00
#
_symmetry.space_group_name_H-M   'P 1'
#
loop_
_entity.id
_entity.type
_entity.pdbx_description
1 polymer ?
#
loop_
_entity_poly.entity_id
_entity_poly.type
_entity_poly.pdbx_seq_one_letter_code
_entity_poly.pdbx_strand_id
1 'polypeptide(L)' 'MMEVEKPWMESRSEYLIEENMTFQVDTFLYCEDYGLRWENGIIIKKDGVEPLSRKLNKIIELEG' A
#
# COMPACT_ATOMS: atom_id res chain seq x y z
N MET A 1 4.94 19.22 8.65
CA MET A 1 4.18 18.23 7.88
C MET A 1 4.74 16.89 8.28
N MET A 2 3.95 16.01 8.91
CA MET A 2 4.38 14.64 9.16
C MET A 2 4.20 13.86 7.86
N GLU A 3 5.20 13.07 7.49
CA GLU A 3 5.21 12.29 6.24
C GLU A 3 4.14 11.18 6.24
N VAL A 4 3.71 10.75 7.43
CA VAL A 4 2.75 9.66 7.63
C VAL A 4 1.71 10.03 8.68
N GLU A 5 0.52 9.44 8.56
CA GLU A 5 -0.59 9.56 9.51
C GLU A 5 -1.21 8.20 9.80
N LYS A 6 -2.01 8.12 10.87
CA LYS A 6 -2.76 6.91 11.23
C LYS A 6 -3.83 6.58 10.17
N PRO A 7 -4.18 5.30 9.96
CA PRO A 7 -3.67 4.13 10.67
C PRO A 7 -2.31 3.66 10.14
N TRP A 8 -1.44 3.25 11.06
CA TRP A 8 -0.18 2.57 10.71
C TRP A 8 -0.44 1.06 10.61
N MET A 9 -0.18 0.47 9.45
CA MET A 9 -0.41 -0.95 9.22
C MET A 9 0.81 -1.75 9.65
N GLU A 10 0.86 -2.14 10.92
CA GLU A 10 1.97 -2.91 11.52
C GLU A 10 1.48 -4.07 12.38
N SER A 11 2.39 -4.95 12.79
CA SER A 11 2.09 -6.22 13.48
C SER A 11 1.40 -6.11 14.83
N ARG A 12 1.37 -4.91 15.43
CA ARG A 12 0.80 -4.65 16.76
C ARG A 12 -0.27 -3.56 16.77
N SER A 13 -0.69 -3.10 15.59
CA SER A 13 -1.74 -2.09 15.50
C SER A 13 -3.11 -2.71 15.74
N GLU A 14 -3.90 -2.04 16.59
CA GLU A 14 -5.25 -2.45 16.99
C GLU A 14 -6.33 -1.50 16.43
N TYR A 15 -6.00 -0.73 15.38
CA TYR A 15 -6.96 0.15 14.73
C TYR A 15 -8.12 -0.65 14.14
N LEU A 16 -9.36 -0.24 14.47
CA LEU A 16 -10.52 -0.72 13.73
C LEU A 16 -10.52 -0.07 12.34
N ILE A 17 -10.62 -0.89 11.30
CA ILE A 17 -10.70 -0.42 9.93
C ILE A 17 -12.14 0.01 9.65
N GLU A 18 -12.33 1.28 9.29
CA GLU A 18 -13.65 1.87 9.04
C GLU A 18 -13.77 2.44 7.62
N GLU A 19 -15.01 2.59 7.15
CA GLU A 19 -15.30 3.17 5.84
C GLU A 19 -14.69 4.57 5.69
N ASN A 20 -14.15 4.86 4.51
CA ASN A 20 -13.41 6.08 4.15
C ASN A 20 -12.04 6.25 4.79
N MET A 21 -11.55 5.30 5.59
CA MET A 21 -10.13 5.29 5.94
C MET A 21 -9.28 5.09 4.68
N THR A 22 -8.15 5.81 4.63
CA THR A 22 -7.16 5.70 3.57
C THR A 22 -5.81 5.37 4.16
N PHE A 23 -5.11 4.42 3.55
CA PHE A 23 -3.74 4.07 3.91
C PHE A 23 -3.04 3.40 2.73
N GLN A 24 -1.73 3.27 2.82
CA GLN A 24 -0.92 2.59 1.82
C GLN A 24 -0.93 1.09 2.09
N VAL A 25 -1.11 0.30 1.02
CA VAL A 25 -0.80 -1.12 1.03
C VAL A 25 0.49 -1.29 0.24
N ASP A 26 1.56 -1.64 0.93
CA ASP A 26 2.84 -1.91 0.33
C ASP A 26 3.40 -3.26 0.77
N THR A 27 4.30 -3.79 -0.04
CA THR A 27 5.10 -4.95 0.33
C THR A 27 6.52 -4.71 -0.11
N PHE A 28 7.44 -4.97 0.80
CA PHE A 28 8.86 -4.83 0.58
C PHE A 28 9.51 -6.21 0.55
N LEU A 29 10.28 -6.46 -0.50
CA LEU A 29 11.17 -7.60 -0.60
C LEU A 29 12.59 -7.09 -0.61
N TYR A 30 13.44 -7.72 0.20
CA TYR A 30 14.85 -7.42 0.30
C TYR A 30 15.65 -8.66 -0.01
N CYS A 31 16.54 -8.57 -1.00
CA CYS A 31 17.53 -9.57 -1.35
C CYS A 31 18.94 -8.95 -1.17
N GLU A 32 19.99 -9.76 -1.30
CA GLU A 32 21.37 -9.29 -1.15
C GLU A 32 21.73 -8.22 -2.18
N ASP A 33 21.34 -8.42 -3.45
CA ASP A 33 21.75 -7.57 -4.57
C ASP A 33 20.65 -6.60 -5.04
N TYR A 34 19.40 -6.82 -4.65
CA TYR A 34 18.28 -5.99 -5.08
C TYR A 34 17.12 -5.99 -4.07
N GLY A 35 16.24 -5.01 -4.22
CA GLY A 35 14.98 -4.94 -3.49
C GLY A 35 13.83 -4.68 -4.43
N LEU A 36 12.62 -4.98 -3.98
CA LEU A 36 11.38 -4.67 -4.66
C LEU A 36 10.41 -4.05 -3.67
N ARG A 37 9.84 -2.91 -4.04
CA ARG A 37 8.67 -2.34 -3.37
C ARG A 37 7.59 -2.10 -4.40
N TRP A 38 6.38 -2.52 -4.07
CA TRP A 38 5.18 -2.02 -4.73
C TRP A 38 4.27 -1.42 -3.66
N GLU A 39 3.58 -0.36 -4.01
CA GLU A 39 2.74 0.42 -3.10
C GLU A 39 1.53 0.93 -3.87
N ASN A 40 0.36 0.85 -3.23
CA ASN A 40 -0.85 1.50 -3.72
C ASN A 40 -1.67 2.02 -2.55
N GLY A 41 -2.15 3.26 -2.68
CA GLY A 41 -3.11 3.81 -1.75
C GLY A 41 -4.46 3.14 -1.95
N ILE A 42 -5.15 2.87 -0.84
CA ILE A 42 -6.51 2.35 -0.87
C ILE A 42 -7.46 3.25 -0.11
N ILE A 43 -8.75 3.12 -0.41
CA ILE A 43 -9.84 3.61 0.43
C ILE A 43 -10.75 2.43 0.82
N ILE A 44 -11.11 2.37 2.09
CA ILE A 44 -12.07 1.39 2.59
C ILE A 44 -13.48 1.81 2.16
N LYS A 45 -14.23 0.86 1.62
CA LYS A 45 -15.65 0.98 1.29
C LYS A 45 -16.46 0.10 2.23
N LYS A 46 -17.75 0.38 2.37
CA LYS A 46 -18.67 -0.43 3.17
C LYS A 46 -18.48 -1.94 3.03
N ASP A 47 -18.35 -2.44 1.80
CA ASP A 47 -18.29 -3.88 1.50
C ASP A 47 -16.94 -4.30 0.87
N GLY A 48 -15.87 -3.52 1.07
CA GLY A 48 -14.56 -3.89 0.54
C GLY A 48 -13.54 -2.76 0.49
N VAL A 49 -12.67 -2.83 -0.51
CA VAL A 49 -11.55 -1.90 -0.70
C VAL A 49 -11.47 -1.43 -2.14
N GLU A 50 -11.13 -0.15 -2.33
CA GLU A 50 -10.89 0.41 -3.65
C GLU A 50 -9.46 0.96 -3.78
N PRO A 51 -8.68 0.54 -4.80
CA PRO A 51 -7.37 1.13 -5.05
C PRO A 51 -7.50 2.53 -5.65
N LEU A 52 -6.71 3.48 -5.14
CA LEU A 52 -6.67 4.86 -5.60
C LEU A 52 -5.92 5.01 -6.94
N SER A 53 -5.05 4.06 -7.28
CA SER A 53 -4.41 3.97 -8.59
C SER A 53 -4.64 2.62 -9.26
N ARG A 54 -4.93 2.64 -10.56
CA ARG A 54 -5.02 1.45 -11.42
C ARG A 54 -4.08 1.52 -12.61
N LYS A 55 -3.18 2.51 -12.63
CA LYS A 55 -2.38 2.86 -13.82
C LYS A 55 -1.42 1.75 -14.21
N LEU A 56 -0.67 1.21 -13.26
CA LEU A 56 0.36 0.18 -13.48
C LEU A 56 0.32 -0.82 -12.31
N ASN A 57 -0.32 -1.97 -12.54
CA ASN A 57 -0.40 -3.09 -11.59
C ASN A 57 0.16 -4.35 -12.25
N LYS A 58 1.32 -4.23 -12.90
CA LYS A 58 2.02 -5.30 -13.59
C LYS A 58 3.52 -5.08 -13.53
N ILE A 59 4.28 -6.15 -13.70
CA ILE A 59 5.72 -6.05 -13.92
C ILE A 59 5.93 -5.42 -15.31
N ILE A 60 6.81 -4.44 -15.38
CA ILE A 60 7.21 -3.78 -16.62
C ILE A 60 8.70 -4.03 -16.78
N GLU A 61 9.04 -4.73 -17.85
CA GLU A 61 10.42 -4.91 -18.28
C GLU A 61 10.78 -3.77 -19.25
N LEU A 62 11.98 -3.22 -19.10
CA LEU A 62 12.48 -2.18 -20.00
C LEU A 62 13.32 -2.86 -21.09
N GLU A 63 13.13 -2.47 -22.35
CA GLU A 63 14.01 -2.92 -23.43
C GLU A 63 15.42 -2.34 -23.21
N GLY A 64 16.44 -3.20 -23.28
CA GLY A 64 17.84 -2.87 -23.08
C GLY A 64 18.62 -2.60 -24.36
#